data_AF-A0A6V7IFG6-F1
#
_entry.id   AF-A0A6V7IFG6-F1
#
_cell.length_a   1.000
_cell.length_b   1.000
_cell.length_c   1.000
_cell.angle_alpha   90.00
_cell.angle_beta   90.00
_cell.angle_gamma   90.00
#
_symmetry.space_group_name_H-M   'P 1'
#
loop_
_entity.id
_entity.type
_entity.pdbx_description
1 polymer ?
#
loop_
_entity_poly.entity_id
_entity_poly.type
_entity_poly.pdbx_seq_one_letter_code
_entity_poly.pdbx_strand_id
1 'polypeptide(L)' 'HEYYHKWAMLTNPKEPSGTAKGYVKCNISIHTKGERLTTHPETDGEEDIEG' A
#
# COMPACT_ATOMS: atom_id res chain seq x y z
N HIS A 1 -2.58 -3.17 -13.07
CA HIS A 1 -3.74 -2.76 -12.22
C HIS A 1 -3.23 -1.97 -11.04
N GLU A 2 -3.90 -0.88 -10.67
CA GLU A 2 -3.48 0.02 -9.58
C GLU A 2 -4.55 0.05 -8.48
N TYR A 3 -4.11 -0.04 -7.23
CA TYR A 3 -4.97 0.02 -6.06
C TYR A 3 -4.43 1.07 -5.09
N TYR A 4 -5.22 2.11 -4.86
CA TYR A 4 -4.86 3.21 -3.97
C TYR A 4 -5.40 2.99 -2.57
N HIS A 5 -4.72 3.60 -1.60
CA HIS A 5 -5.21 3.70 -0.21
C HIS A 5 -5.49 2.34 0.44
N LYS A 6 -4.65 1.34 0.13
CA LYS A 6 -4.76 0.02 0.72
C LYS A 6 -4.04 0.02 2.07
N TRP A 7 -4.64 -0.60 3.07
CA TRP A 7 -4.03 -0.76 4.39
C TRP A 7 -3.36 -2.12 4.48
N ALA A 8 -2.05 -2.13 4.76
CA ALA A 8 -1.30 -3.34 5.04
C ALA A 8 -1.10 -3.52 6.54
N MET A 9 -1.32 -4.75 7.05
CA MET A 9 -1.06 -5.09 8.44
C MET A 9 0.44 -5.13 8.73
N LEU A 10 0.85 -4.47 9.81
CA LEU A 10 2.19 -4.61 10.36
C LEU A 10 2.20 -5.71 11.40
N THR A 11 3.00 -6.76 11.16
CA THR A 11 3.17 -7.90 12.07
C THR A 11 4.65 -8.03 12.46
N ASN A 12 4.91 -8.67 13.60
CA ASN A 12 6.29 -9.00 13.98
C ASN A 12 6.81 -10.07 13.00
N PRO A 13 7.93 -9.84 12.27
CA PRO A 13 8.46 -10.81 11.33
C PRO A 13 8.89 -12.14 12.00
N LYS A 14 9.16 -12.12 13.31
CA LYS A 14 9.48 -13.33 14.09
C LYS A 14 8.22 -14.08 14.55
N GLU A 15 7.04 -13.46 14.47
CA GLU A 15 5.76 -13.99 14.94
C GLU A 15 4.62 -13.57 13.99
N PRO A 16 4.57 -14.13 12.76
CA PRO A 16 3.61 -13.72 11.74
C PRO A 16 2.14 -14.05 12.08
N SER A 17 1.91 -15.00 12.99
CA SER A 17 0.59 -15.33 13.53
C SER A 17 0.19 -14.50 14.75
N GLY A 18 1.04 -13.58 15.21
CA GLY A 18 0.76 -12.70 16.34
C GLY A 18 -0.26 -11.60 16.01
N THR A 19 -0.70 -10.89 17.04
CA THR A 19 -1.61 -9.75 16.89
C THR A 19 -0.99 -8.65 16.04
N ALA A 20 -1.79 -8.04 15.15
CA ALA A 20 -1.38 -6.88 14.36
C ALA A 20 -0.87 -5.75 15.26
N LYS A 21 0.29 -5.19 14.90
CA LYS A 21 0.94 -4.08 15.61
C LYS A 21 0.51 -2.71 15.09
N GLY A 22 -0.16 -2.68 13.95
CA GLY A 22 -0.66 -1.47 13.31
C GLY A 22 -0.96 -1.71 11.84
N TYR A 23 -1.26 -0.63 11.13
CA TYR A 23 -1.51 -0.64 9.69
C TYR A 23 -0.77 0.50 9.01
N VAL A 24 -0.32 0.28 7.78
CA VAL A 24 0.30 1.32 6.93
C VAL A 24 -0.53 1.51 5.67
N LYS A 25 -0.78 2.78 5.29
CA LYS A 25 -1.48 3.14 4.05
C LYS A 25 -0.47 3.08 2.90
N CYS A 26 -0.78 2.32 1.86
CA CYS A 26 0.08 2.12 0.70
C CYS A 26 -0.72 2.17 -0.60
N ASN A 27 -0.01 2.55 -1.67
CA ASN A 27 -0.49 2.36 -3.04
C ASN A 27 0.16 1.09 -3.59
N ILE A 28 -0.62 0.23 -4.26
CA ILE A 28 -0.19 -1.07 -4.77
C ILE A 28 -0.43 -1.12 -6.26
N SER A 29 0.64 -1.29 -7.04
CA SER A 29 0.58 -1.46 -8.50
C SER A 29 1.08 -2.84 -8.89
N ILE A 30 0.27 -3.56 -9.68
CA ILE A 30 0.58 -4.90 -10.18
C ILE A 30 0.95 -4.78 -11.65
N HIS A 31 2.17 -5.21 -11.98
CA HIS A 31 2.73 -5.25 -13.33
C HIS A 31 3.01 -6.68 -13.78
N THR A 32 2.62 -7.01 -15.00
CA THR A 32 2.90 -8.31 -15.61
C THR A 32 4.20 -8.29 -16.41
N LYS A 33 4.84 -9.44 -16.59
CA LYS A 33 6.10 -9.53 -17.37
C LYS A 33 5.85 -9.05 -18.81
N GLY A 34 6.55 -8.00 -19.23
CA GLY A 34 6.39 -7.36 -20.55
C GLY A 34 5.51 -6.11 -20.55
N GLU A 35 4.92 -5.75 -19.41
CA GLU A 35 4.15 -4.52 -19.24
C GLU A 35 5.08 -3.31 -19.08
N ARG A 36 4.78 -2.21 -19.78
CA ARG A 36 5.51 -0.95 -19.65
C ARG A 36 5.08 -0.26 -18.36
N LEU A 37 6.02 -0.12 -17.41
CA LEU A 37 5.77 0.66 -16.19
C LEU A 37 5.48 2.11 -16.54
N THR A 38 4.24 2.55 -16.34
CA THR A 38 3.91 3.96 -16.19
C THR A 38 3.94 4.25 -14.70
N THR A 39 5.05 4.79 -14.21
CA THR A 39 5.09 5.33 -12.84
C THR A 39 4.20 6.56 -12.80
N HIS A 40 3.04 6.46 -12.16
CA HIS A 40 2.24 7.64 -11.82
C HIS A 40 3.05 8.54 -10.87
N PRO A 41 2.90 9.87 -10.96
CA PRO A 41 3.60 10.80 -10.08
C PRO A 41 3.26 10.52 -8.62
N GLU A 42 4.26 10.69 -7.76
CA GLU A 42 4.13 10.60 -6.30
C GLU A 42 2.90 11.41 -5.85
N THR A 43 2.04 10.80 -5.04
CA THR A 43 0.92 11.47 -4.39
C THR A 43 1.45 12.48 -3.38
N ASP A 44 1.81 13.66 -3.86
CA ASP A 44 1.81 14.92 -3.09
C ASP A 44 0.38 15.46 -3.20
N GLY A 45 -0.44 15.11 -2.21
CA GLY A 45 -1.89 15.25 -2.29
C GLY A 45 -2.53 14.73 -1.01
N GLU A 46 -2.11 15.34 0.10
CA GLU A 46 -2.90 15.54 1.30
C GLU A 46 -4.39 15.77 0.97
N GLU A 47 -5.23 14.75 1.22
CA GLU A 47 -6.65 14.96 1.48
C GLU A 47 -6.91 14.19 2.78
N ASP A 48 -6.90 14.95 3.86
CA ASP A 48 -7.14 14.54 5.23
C ASP A 48 -8.42 13.71 5.36
N ILE A 49 -8.44 12.88 6.40
CA ILE A 49 -9.60 12.10 6.78
C ILE A 49 -10.75 13.07 7.15
N GLU A 50 -11.74 13.23 6.29
CA GLU A 50 -13.00 13.92 6.61
C GLU A 50 -14.17 12.95 6.42
N GLY A 51 -14.89 12.68 7.52
CA GLY A 51 -16.13 11.91 7.56
C GLY A 51 -16.15 10.81 8.60
#